data_AF-A0A5J4PBS3-F1
#
_entry.id   AF-A0A5J4PBS3-F1
#
_cell.length_a   1.000
_cell.length_b   1.000
_cell.length_c   1.000
_cell.angle_alpha   90.00
_cell.angle_beta   90.00
_cell.angle_gamma   90.00
#
_symmetry.space_group_name_H-M   'P 1'
#
loop_
_entity.id
_entity.type
_entity.pdbx_description
1 polymer ?
#
loop_
_entity_poly.entity_id
_entity_poly.type
_entity_poly.pdbx_seq_one_letter_code
_entity_poly.pdbx_strand_id
1 'polypeptide(L)'
;TNIVFIYHMKTVFKIILIYLAIQLPVALAAEISSSWILSYSGRESVLPVLLAMLVSNVLTFIYLWKAGYISKERHTWSPVSTGCLLLSVLITFSAILLSDCLLSHLTWLPDIMEQEFDMIQSHWFGIVMITVIGPVFEEILFRGAITRIFL
;
A
#
# COMPACT_ATOMS: atom_id res chain seq x y z
N THR A 1 4.38 -29.24 14.15
CA THR A 1 5.14 -28.08 13.62
C THR A 1 4.69 -27.68 12.22
N ASN A 2 4.72 -28.56 11.20
CA ASN A 2 4.28 -28.19 9.83
C ASN A 2 2.78 -27.85 9.67
N ILE A 3 1.88 -28.56 10.34
CA ILE A 3 0.42 -28.34 10.19
C ILE A 3 -0.01 -26.97 10.76
N VAL A 4 0.57 -26.56 11.89
CA VAL A 4 0.31 -25.26 12.53
C VAL A 4 0.82 -24.13 11.63
N PHE A 5 2.05 -24.25 11.11
CA PHE A 5 2.60 -23.29 10.16
C PHE A 5 1.73 -23.13 8.89
N ILE A 6 1.22 -24.23 8.32
CA ILE A 6 0.31 -24.19 7.17
C ILE A 6 -0.98 -23.43 7.51
N TYR A 7 -1.51 -23.58 8.72
CA TYR A 7 -2.70 -22.86 9.17
C TYR A 7 -2.47 -21.34 9.31
N HIS A 8 -1.33 -20.94 9.86
CA HIS A 8 -0.91 -19.54 9.95
C HIS A 8 -0.74 -18.92 8.56
N MET A 9 -0.05 -19.60 7.65
CA MET A 9 0.12 -19.15 6.26
C MET A 9 -1.21 -18.99 5.52
N LYS A 10 -2.16 -19.91 5.73
CA LYS A 10 -3.50 -19.80 5.15
C LYS A 10 -4.23 -18.54 5.64
N THR A 11 -4.06 -18.20 6.91
CA THR A 11 -4.67 -16.99 7.49
C THR A 11 -4.03 -15.72 6.93
N VAL A 12 -2.70 -15.68 6.81
CA VAL A 12 -1.98 -14.55 6.21
C VAL A 12 -2.39 -14.35 4.75
N PHE A 13 -2.41 -15.43 3.97
CA PHE A 13 -2.85 -15.39 2.58
C PHE A 13 -4.29 -14.86 2.46
N LYS A 14 -5.19 -15.30 3.33
CA LYS A 14 -6.57 -14.79 3.38
C LYS A 14 -6.61 -13.28 3.64
N ILE A 15 -5.81 -12.77 4.57
CA ILE A 15 -5.77 -11.33 4.87
C ILE A 15 -5.27 -10.54 3.67
N ILE A 16 -4.18 -10.99 3.03
CA ILE A 16 -3.64 -10.35 1.81
C ILE A 16 -4.68 -10.36 0.68
N LEU A 17 -5.37 -11.48 0.47
CA LEU A 17 -6.38 -11.59 -0.57
C LEU A 17 -7.55 -10.63 -0.32
N ILE A 18 -7.97 -10.46 0.94
CA ILE A 18 -9.03 -9.51 1.30
C ILE A 18 -8.56 -8.06 1.12
N TYR A 19 -7.32 -7.75 1.51
CA TYR A 19 -6.71 -6.46 1.26
C TYR A 19 -6.74 -6.09 -0.23
N LEU A 20 -6.28 -7.00 -1.10
CA LEU A 20 -6.34 -6.83 -2.55
C LEU A 20 -7.78 -6.72 -3.08
N ALA A 21 -8.70 -7.53 -2.55
CA ALA A 21 -10.11 -7.51 -2.92
C ALA A 21 -10.83 -6.21 -2.52
N ILE A 22 -10.31 -5.46 -1.54
CA ILE A 22 -10.80 -4.12 -1.20
C ILE A 22 -10.13 -3.07 -2.09
N GLN A 23 -8.82 -3.14 -2.27
CA GLN A 23 -8.05 -2.12 -2.98
C GLN A 23 -8.35 -2.08 -4.48
N LEU A 24 -8.34 -3.22 -5.15
CA LEU A 24 -8.49 -3.27 -6.61
C LEU A 24 -9.83 -2.67 -7.09
N PRO A 25 -11.00 -3.05 -6.52
CA PRO A 25 -12.27 -2.47 -6.96
C PRO A 25 -12.39 -0.98 -6.67
N VAL A 26 -11.84 -0.53 -5.53
CA VAL A 26 -11.87 0.89 -5.13
C VAL A 26 -10.97 1.72 -6.05
N ALA A 27 -9.78 1.23 -6.40
CA ALA A 27 -8.88 1.87 -7.34
C ALA A 27 -9.51 1.95 -8.74
N LEU A 28 -10.06 0.84 -9.25
CA LEU A 28 -10.74 0.81 -10.55
C LEU A 28 -11.92 1.78 -10.62
N ALA A 29 -12.72 1.87 -9.54
CA ALA A 29 -13.81 2.83 -9.48
C ALA A 29 -13.31 4.28 -9.53
N ALA A 30 -12.15 4.56 -8.95
CA ALA A 30 -11.52 5.88 -8.97
C ALA A 30 -11.03 6.26 -10.38
N GLU A 31 -10.38 5.34 -11.07
CA GLU A 31 -9.92 5.54 -12.45
C GLU A 31 -11.10 5.80 -13.40
N ILE A 32 -12.17 5.01 -13.28
CA ILE A 32 -13.40 5.22 -14.05
C ILE A 32 -13.99 6.59 -13.72
N SER A 33 -14.07 6.96 -12.44
CA SER A 33 -14.61 8.25 -12.01
C SER A 33 -13.78 9.43 -12.53
N SER A 34 -12.45 9.36 -12.47
CA SER A 34 -11.55 10.40 -12.98
C SER A 34 -11.69 10.57 -14.50
N SER A 35 -11.80 9.47 -15.24
CA SER A 35 -12.03 9.47 -16.70
C SER A 35 -13.36 10.10 -17.08
N TRP A 36 -14.41 9.83 -16.30
CA TRP A 36 -15.73 10.45 -16.47
C TRP A 36 -15.70 11.96 -16.22
N ILE A 37 -15.02 12.39 -15.15
CA ILE A 37 -14.87 13.81 -14.81
C ILE A 37 -14.08 14.54 -15.90
N LEU A 38 -13.02 13.92 -16.43
CA LEU A 38 -12.23 14.46 -17.52
C LEU A 38 -13.10 14.68 -18.77
N SER A 39 -13.93 13.70 -19.13
CA SER A 39 -14.83 13.78 -20.29
C SER A 39 -15.88 14.89 -20.16
N TYR A 40 -16.43 15.11 -18.96
CA TYR A 40 -17.48 16.10 -18.74
C TYR A 40 -16.95 17.53 -18.52
N SER A 41 -15.90 17.67 -17.70
CA SER A 41 -15.38 18.97 -17.28
C SER A 41 -14.20 19.48 -18.11
N GLY A 42 -13.57 18.59 -18.90
CA GLY A 42 -12.33 18.86 -19.61
C GLY A 42 -11.11 19.07 -18.70
N ARG A 43 -11.23 18.74 -17.40
CA ARG A 43 -10.16 18.92 -16.40
C ARG A 43 -9.80 17.60 -15.75
N GLU A 44 -8.50 17.36 -15.62
CA GLU A 44 -8.00 16.27 -14.80
C GLU A 44 -8.22 16.57 -13.32
N SER A 45 -8.71 15.58 -12.58
CA SER A 45 -8.95 15.71 -11.15
C SER A 45 -8.33 14.52 -10.43
N VAL A 46 -7.43 14.82 -9.50
CA VAL A 46 -6.73 13.79 -8.70
C VAL A 46 -7.54 13.37 -7.48
N LEU A 47 -8.56 14.15 -7.12
CA LEU A 47 -9.38 13.94 -5.94
C LEU A 47 -10.01 12.54 -5.86
N PRO A 48 -10.57 11.95 -6.94
CA PRO A 48 -11.13 10.60 -6.90
C PRO A 48 -10.09 9.55 -6.51
N VAL A 49 -8.87 9.65 -7.05
CA VAL A 49 -7.76 8.74 -6.74
C VAL A 49 -7.35 8.87 -5.28
N LEU A 50 -7.15 10.10 -4.79
CA LEU A 50 -6.78 10.35 -3.39
C LEU A 50 -7.84 9.85 -2.40
N LEU A 51 -9.12 10.06 -2.72
CA LEU A 51 -10.22 9.55 -1.91
C LEU A 51 -10.29 8.03 -1.94
N ALA A 52 -10.04 7.40 -3.09
CA ALA A 52 -10.01 5.94 -3.21
C ALA A 52 -8.85 5.32 -2.41
N MET A 53 -7.67 5.94 -2.41
CA MET A 53 -6.55 5.54 -1.55
C MET A 53 -6.95 5.60 -0.06
N LEU A 54 -7.60 6.68 0.36
CA LEU A 54 -8.05 6.83 1.75
C LEU A 54 -9.12 5.81 2.11
N VAL A 55 -10.15 5.67 1.26
CA VAL A 55 -11.28 4.75 1.47
C VAL A 55 -10.80 3.31 1.56
N SER A 56 -9.95 2.87 0.64
CA SER A 56 -9.44 1.50 0.64
C SER A 56 -8.60 1.17 1.88
N ASN A 57 -7.77 2.11 2.35
CA ASN A 57 -7.02 1.98 3.60
C ASN A 57 -7.94 1.94 4.83
N VAL A 58 -8.92 2.84 4.91
CA VAL A 58 -9.89 2.89 6.01
C VAL A 58 -10.75 1.62 6.05
N LEU A 59 -11.23 1.14 4.90
CA LEU A 59 -12.00 -0.10 4.81
C LEU A 59 -11.18 -1.31 5.25
N THR A 60 -9.93 -1.41 4.81
CA THR A 60 -8.98 -2.44 5.25
C THR A 60 -8.82 -2.41 6.75
N PHE A 61 -8.60 -1.22 7.33
CA PHE A 61 -8.44 -1.05 8.77
C PHE A 61 -9.69 -1.46 9.56
N ILE A 62 -10.87 -1.01 9.12
CA ILE A 62 -12.15 -1.40 9.74
C ILE A 62 -12.32 -2.92 9.69
N TYR A 63 -11.97 -3.56 8.57
CA TYR A 63 -12.00 -5.01 8.44
C TYR A 63 -11.08 -5.69 9.47
N LEU A 64 -9.81 -5.29 9.52
CA LEU A 64 -8.81 -5.87 10.43
C LEU A 64 -9.20 -5.67 11.90
N TRP A 65 -9.74 -4.50 12.24
CA TRP A 65 -10.25 -4.22 13.58
C TRP A 65 -11.43 -5.14 13.91
N LYS A 66 -12.47 -5.17 13.07
CA LYS A 66 -13.69 -5.96 13.32
C LYS A 66 -13.39 -7.45 13.42
N ALA A 67 -12.44 -7.94 12.64
CA ALA A 67 -11.99 -9.33 12.68
C ALA A 67 -11.02 -9.64 13.83
N GLY A 68 -10.57 -8.64 14.59
CA GLY A 68 -9.68 -8.82 15.74
C GLY A 68 -8.24 -9.22 15.37
N TYR A 69 -7.82 -8.99 14.13
CA TYR A 69 -6.47 -9.36 13.68
C TYR A 69 -5.40 -8.42 14.23
N ILE A 70 -5.73 -7.15 14.48
CA ILE A 70 -4.77 -6.14 14.96
C ILE A 70 -4.19 -6.53 16.34
N SER A 71 -2.88 -6.65 16.41
CA SER A 71 -2.14 -6.93 17.65
C SER A 71 -2.28 -5.80 18.66
N LYS A 72 -2.59 -6.17 19.91
CA LYS A 72 -2.61 -5.26 21.07
C LYS A 72 -1.33 -5.38 21.90
N GLU A 73 -0.42 -6.26 21.52
CA GLU A 73 0.76 -6.60 22.32
C GLU A 73 1.92 -5.65 22.04
N ARG A 74 2.53 -5.13 23.12
CA ARG A 74 3.62 -4.14 23.04
C ARG A 74 4.84 -4.66 22.28
N HIS A 75 5.11 -5.96 22.32
CA HIS A 75 6.25 -6.58 21.64
C HIS A 75 6.14 -6.45 20.11
N THR A 76 4.93 -6.60 19.55
CA THR A 76 4.67 -6.44 18.11
C THR A 76 4.96 -5.02 17.62
N TRP A 77 4.83 -4.01 18.48
CA TRP A 77 5.01 -2.60 18.13
C TRP A 77 6.39 -2.03 18.49
N SER A 78 7.33 -2.89 18.90
CA SER A 78 8.68 -2.45 19.26
C SER A 78 9.47 -1.99 18.02
N PRO A 79 10.30 -0.94 18.15
CA PRO A 79 11.08 -0.45 17.03
C PRO A 79 12.15 -1.47 16.62
N VAL A 80 12.34 -1.61 15.32
CA VAL A 80 13.39 -2.45 14.74
C VAL A 80 14.76 -1.79 14.96
N SER A 81 15.80 -2.62 15.11
CA SER A 81 17.18 -2.14 15.29
C SER A 81 17.61 -1.16 14.20
N THR A 82 18.29 -0.07 14.58
CA THR A 82 18.78 0.99 13.68
C THR A 82 19.62 0.44 12.54
N GLY A 83 20.44 -0.58 12.78
CA GLY A 83 21.26 -1.20 11.73
C GLY A 83 20.42 -1.92 10.67
N CYS A 84 19.35 -2.60 11.08
CA CYS A 84 18.42 -3.25 10.16
C CYS A 84 17.62 -2.21 9.36
N LEU A 85 17.19 -1.11 10.00
CA LEU A 85 16.53 0.00 9.31
C LEU A 85 17.43 0.64 8.25
N LEU A 86 18.69 0.94 8.59
CA LEU A 86 19.64 1.49 7.62
C LEU A 86 19.89 0.53 6.45
N LEU A 87 20.03 -0.77 6.73
CA LEU A 87 20.20 -1.78 5.68
C LEU A 87 18.97 -1.85 4.77
N SER A 88 17.76 -1.80 5.32
CA SER A 88 16.53 -1.76 4.53
C SER A 88 16.48 -0.54 3.62
N VAL A 89 16.84 0.65 4.11
CA VAL A 89 16.91 1.87 3.29
C VAL A 89 17.92 1.72 2.15
N LEU A 90 19.11 1.17 2.42
CA LEU A 90 20.13 0.95 1.39
C LEU A 90 19.66 -0.04 0.31
N ILE A 91 19.00 -1.12 0.71
CA ILE A 91 18.45 -2.13 -0.21
C ILE A 91 17.35 -1.50 -1.07
N THR A 92 16.40 -0.80 -0.45
CA THR A 92 15.30 -0.13 -1.18
C THR A 92 15.84 0.91 -2.16
N PHE A 93 16.80 1.74 -1.73
CA PHE A 93 17.42 2.74 -2.61
C PHE A 93 18.12 2.09 -3.80
N SER A 94 18.87 1.01 -3.56
CA SER A 94 19.55 0.26 -4.63
C SER A 94 18.55 -0.38 -5.60
N ALA A 95 17.42 -0.90 -5.10
CA ALA A 95 16.37 -1.47 -5.91
C ALA A 95 15.69 -0.42 -6.80
N ILE A 96 15.45 0.80 -6.28
CA ILE A 96 14.91 1.92 -7.06
C ILE A 96 15.84 2.26 -8.21
N LEU A 97 17.14 2.43 -7.96
CA LEU A 97 18.13 2.72 -9.01
C LEU A 97 18.22 1.61 -10.06
N LEU A 98 18.12 0.35 -9.63
CA LEU A 98 18.10 -0.79 -10.55
C LEU A 98 16.85 -0.77 -11.43
N SER A 99 15.67 -0.55 -10.84
CA SER A 99 14.41 -0.46 -11.58
C SER A 99 14.41 0.67 -12.60
N ASP A 100 14.93 1.84 -12.23
CA ASP A 100 15.07 3.01 -13.12
C ASP A 100 15.99 2.71 -14.31
N CYS A 101 17.16 2.11 -14.04
CA CYS A 101 18.08 1.66 -15.09
C CYS A 101 17.45 0.60 -16.01
N LEU A 102 16.65 -0.33 -15.48
CA LEU A 102 15.94 -1.32 -16.29
C LEU A 102 14.88 -0.65 -17.17
N LEU A 103 14.11 0.29 -16.62
CA LEU A 103 13.06 0.99 -17.34
C LEU A 103 13.63 1.89 -18.44
N SER A 104 14.80 2.49 -18.24
CA SER A 104 15.50 3.29 -19.26
C SER A 104 15.86 2.47 -20.52
N HIS A 105 15.98 1.15 -20.41
CA HIS A 105 16.21 0.24 -21.54
C HIS A 105 14.90 -0.27 -22.15
N LEU A 106 13.78 -0.12 -21.45
CA LEU A 106 12.45 -0.56 -21.86
C LEU A 106 11.63 0.63 -22.38
N THR A 107 12.20 1.42 -23.30
CA THR A 107 11.60 2.67 -23.83
C THR A 107 10.26 2.49 -24.54
N TRP A 108 9.85 1.24 -24.80
CA TRP A 108 8.54 0.91 -25.38
C TRP A 108 7.42 0.89 -24.34
N LEU A 109 7.76 0.72 -23.05
CA LEU A 109 6.78 0.63 -21.97
C LEU A 109 6.49 2.05 -21.43
N PRO A 110 5.22 2.43 -21.28
CA PRO A 110 4.86 3.70 -20.68
C PRO A 110 5.28 3.73 -19.20
N ASP A 111 5.78 4.87 -18.73
CA ASP A 111 6.09 5.08 -17.32
C ASP A 111 4.83 5.46 -16.52
N ILE A 112 3.97 4.45 -16.34
CA ILE A 112 2.71 4.60 -15.60
C ILE A 112 3.00 4.96 -14.14
N MET A 113 4.08 4.44 -13.56
CA MET A 113 4.38 4.65 -12.15
C MET A 113 4.79 6.10 -11.89
N GLU A 114 5.72 6.67 -12.67
CA GLU A 114 6.11 8.08 -12.55
C GLU A 114 4.89 8.99 -12.76
N GLN A 115 4.09 8.73 -13.79
CA GLN A 115 2.88 9.50 -14.08
C GLN A 115 1.89 9.53 -12.91
N GLU A 116 1.58 8.37 -12.32
CA GLU A 116 0.67 8.28 -11.17
C GLU A 116 1.26 8.96 -9.92
N PHE A 117 2.57 8.81 -9.68
CA PHE A 117 3.22 9.47 -8.55
C PHE A 117 3.25 10.99 -8.70
N ASP A 118 3.51 11.51 -9.89
CA ASP A 118 3.47 12.95 -10.17
C ASP A 118 2.05 13.49 -10.02
N MET A 119 1.07 12.76 -10.53
CA MET A 119 -0.34 13.09 -10.37
C MET A 119 -0.73 13.17 -8.88
N ILE A 120 -0.37 12.19 -8.07
CA ILE A 120 -0.65 12.18 -6.63
C ILE A 120 0.10 13.33 -5.92
N GLN A 121 1.38 13.54 -6.24
CA GLN A 121 2.22 14.54 -5.59
C GLN A 121 1.89 15.99 -6.00
N SER A 122 1.18 16.19 -7.12
CA SER A 122 0.70 17.50 -7.54
C SER A 122 -0.15 18.23 -6.48
N HIS A 123 -0.69 17.47 -5.52
CA HIS A 123 -1.47 18.01 -4.41
C HIS A 123 -0.80 17.69 -3.07
N TRP A 124 -0.76 18.68 -2.17
CA TRP A 124 -0.20 18.52 -0.83
C TRP A 124 -0.82 17.35 -0.05
N PHE A 125 -2.12 17.10 -0.24
CA PHE A 125 -2.83 15.99 0.38
C PHE A 125 -2.32 14.63 -0.13
N GLY A 126 -1.96 14.53 -1.41
CA GLY A 126 -1.37 13.31 -1.96
C GLY A 126 0.01 13.01 -1.40
N ILE A 127 0.84 14.03 -1.18
CA ILE A 127 2.13 13.88 -0.48
C ILE A 127 1.92 13.30 0.93
N VAL A 128 0.96 13.83 1.70
CA VAL A 128 0.62 13.30 3.02
C VAL A 128 0.10 11.85 2.95
N MET A 129 -0.70 11.53 1.93
CA MET A 129 -1.20 10.16 1.74
C MET A 129 -0.07 9.15 1.54
N ILE A 130 0.90 9.43 0.66
CA ILE A 130 1.97 8.46 0.35
C ILE A 130 3.07 8.42 1.41
N THR A 131 3.37 9.55 2.07
CA THR A 131 4.49 9.63 3.01
C THR A 131 4.13 9.26 4.45
N VAL A 132 2.86 9.42 4.83
CA VAL A 132 2.41 9.22 6.21
C VAL A 132 1.28 8.20 6.28
N ILE A 133 0.17 8.46 5.60
CA ILE A 133 -1.05 7.68 5.81
C ILE A 133 -0.88 6.24 5.30
N GLY A 134 -0.39 6.07 4.07
CA GLY A 134 -0.09 4.76 3.49
C GLY A 134 0.83 3.93 4.39
N PRO A 135 2.04 4.42 4.72
CA PRO A 135 2.97 3.72 5.61
C PRO A 135 2.38 3.36 6.98
N VAL A 136 1.54 4.22 7.58
CA VAL A 136 0.87 3.91 8.86
C VAL A 136 -0.11 2.75 8.71
N PHE A 137 -0.93 2.73 7.65
CA PHE A 137 -1.87 1.63 7.41
C PHE A 137 -1.17 0.34 7.01
N GLU A 138 -0.09 0.43 6.23
CA GLU A 138 0.78 -0.71 5.92
C GLU A 138 1.40 -1.31 7.17
N GLU A 139 1.89 -0.49 8.11
CA GLU A 139 2.42 -0.97 9.38
C GLU A 139 1.34 -1.69 10.21
N ILE A 140 0.09 -1.19 10.21
CA ILE A 140 -1.03 -1.86 10.88
C ILE A 140 -1.37 -3.20 10.21
N LEU A 141 -1.33 -3.28 8.88
CA LEU A 141 -1.57 -4.50 8.13
C LEU A 141 -0.45 -5.52 8.32
N PHE A 142 0.79 -5.13 8.04
CA PHE A 142 1.95 -6.03 8.04
C PHE A 142 2.38 -6.36 9.45
N ARG A 143 2.74 -5.36 10.27
CA ARG A 143 3.21 -5.62 11.64
C ARG A 143 2.06 -5.93 12.58
N GLY A 144 0.97 -5.17 12.48
CA GLY A 144 -0.18 -5.32 13.37
C GLY A 144 -0.98 -6.61 13.15
N ALA A 145 -1.21 -7.04 11.90
CA ALA A 145 -1.99 -8.24 11.62
C ALA A 145 -1.13 -9.44 11.16
N ILE A 146 -0.25 -9.26 10.17
CA ILE A 146 0.47 -10.39 9.54
C ILE A 146 1.57 -10.93 10.46
N THR A 147 2.50 -10.09 10.92
CA THR A 147 3.62 -10.52 11.77
C THR A 147 3.13 -11.16 13.07
N ARG A 148 2.03 -10.66 13.64
CA ARG A 148 1.38 -11.26 14.82
C ARG A 148 1.00 -12.72 14.60
N ILE A 149 0.55 -13.11 13.41
CA ILE A 149 0.13 -14.49 13.15
C ILE A 149 1.33 -15.46 13.19
N PHE A 150 2.55 -14.96 13.00
CA PHE A 150 3.78 -15.76 13.05
C PHE A 150 4.47 -15.76 14.42
N LEU A 151 4.04 -14.89 15.34
CA LEU A 151 4.53 -14.81 16.72
C LEU A 151 3.68 -15.69 17.63
#